data_AF-A0A7S2EDD9-F1
#
_entry.id   AF-A0A7S2EDD9-F1
#
_cell.length_a   1.000
_cell.length_b   1.000
_cell.length_c   1.000
_cell.angle_alpha   90.00
_cell.angle_beta   90.00
_cell.angle_gamma   90.00
#
_symmetry.space_group_name_H-M   'P 1'
#
loop_
_entity.id
_entity.type
_entity.pdbx_description
1 polymer ?
#
loop_
_entity_poly.entity_id
_entity_poly.type
_entity_poly.pdbx_seq_one_letter_code
_entity_poly.pdbx_strand_id
1 'polypeptide(L)'
;DILQVAVAPEPRDLKWENAHINLAWSSGRAHTANVLLAFGAILWSFPVAAIQGVAQIDSLASLPGLEWIADIGGPRFIAFVNGYLPVVALLGIILILPIIFEWISVSYELRKTRSDVERAILGRYFYYQLANIYITVT
;
A
#
# COMPACT_ATOMS: atom_id res chain seq x y z
N ASP A 1 -9.59 10.37 33.36
CA ASP A 1 -9.45 11.08 32.08
C ASP A 1 -8.83 12.45 32.29
N ILE A 2 -7.73 12.72 31.59
CA ILE A 2 -7.16 14.07 31.49
C ILE A 2 -7.93 14.81 30.39
N LEU A 3 -8.40 16.02 30.68
CA LEU A 3 -9.03 16.87 29.68
C LEU A 3 -7.97 17.33 28.67
N GLN A 4 -8.12 16.93 27.42
CA GLN A 4 -7.29 17.44 26.32
C GLN A 4 -8.06 18.51 25.56
N VAL A 5 -7.46 19.69 25.44
CA VAL A 5 -8.02 20.84 24.71
C VAL A 5 -7.10 21.16 23.54
N ALA A 6 -7.68 21.30 22.35
CA ALA A 6 -6.98 21.68 21.13
C ALA A 6 -7.83 22.69 20.35
N VAL A 7 -7.20 23.42 19.42
CA VAL A 7 -7.91 24.30 18.49
C VAL A 7 -8.88 23.47 17.66
N ALA A 8 -10.13 23.93 17.57
CA ALA A 8 -11.15 23.24 16.79
C ALA A 8 -10.76 23.25 15.30
N PRO A 9 -10.69 22.08 14.64
CA PRO A 9 -10.45 22.01 13.20
C PRO A 9 -11.68 22.51 12.42
N GLU A 10 -11.50 22.74 11.12
CA GLU A 10 -12.61 23.11 10.25
C GLU A 10 -13.72 22.05 10.28
N PRO A 11 -15.01 22.42 10.31
CA PRO A 11 -16.12 21.46 10.32
C PRO A 11 -16.11 20.44 9.18
N ARG A 12 -15.47 20.78 8.05
CA ARG A 12 -15.33 19.89 6.87
C ARG A 12 -14.22 18.85 7.04
N ASP A 13 -13.21 19.15 7.84
CA ASP A 13 -12.11 18.25 8.15
C ASP A 13 -12.54 17.17 9.15
N LEU A 14 -13.57 17.44 9.96
CA LEU A 14 -14.08 16.51 10.95
C LEU A 14 -14.82 15.32 10.31
N LYS A 15 -14.45 14.11 10.74
CA LYS A 15 -15.23 12.89 10.56
C LYS A 15 -16.21 12.74 11.71
N TRP A 16 -17.43 13.24 11.51
CA TRP A 16 -18.50 13.24 12.52
C TRP A 16 -18.80 11.85 13.08
N GLU A 17 -18.76 10.82 12.23
CA GLU A 17 -18.95 9.41 12.65
C GLU A 17 -17.96 8.97 13.73
N ASN A 18 -16.73 9.50 13.71
CA ASN A 18 -15.65 9.11 14.63
C ASN A 18 -15.46 10.11 15.79
N ALA A 19 -16.19 11.23 15.81
CA ALA A 19 -15.95 12.33 16.76
C ALA A 19 -16.08 11.90 18.24
N HIS A 20 -17.04 10.99 18.50
CA HIS A 20 -17.36 10.46 19.83
C HIS A 20 -16.33 9.46 20.39
N ILE A 21 -15.39 8.98 19.57
CA ILE A 21 -14.44 7.94 19.97
C ILE A 21 -13.40 8.50 20.96
N ASN A 22 -13.07 7.74 21.99
CA ASN A 22 -12.01 8.11 22.94
C ASN A 22 -10.64 8.15 22.22
N LEU A 23 -9.87 9.22 22.44
CA LEU A 23 -8.54 9.38 21.85
C LEU A 23 -7.59 8.24 22.25
N ALA A 24 -7.62 7.79 23.50
CA ALA A 24 -6.77 6.70 23.96
C ALA A 24 -7.04 5.40 23.18
N TRP A 25 -8.32 5.14 22.86
CA TRP A 25 -8.73 3.99 22.08
C TRP A 25 -8.27 4.08 20.62
N SER A 26 -8.51 5.23 19.98
CA SER A 26 -8.05 5.48 18.61
C SER A 26 -6.53 5.42 18.49
N SER A 27 -5.80 6.02 19.44
CA SER A 27 -4.34 5.99 19.50
C SER A 27 -3.78 4.58 19.69
N GLY A 28 -4.42 3.76 20.54
CA GLY A 28 -4.03 2.35 20.71
C GLY A 28 -4.18 1.56 19.40
N ARG A 29 -5.31 1.72 18.71
CA ARG A 29 -5.54 1.07 17.41
C ARG A 29 -4.56 1.55 16.35
N ALA A 30 -4.29 2.85 16.30
CA ALA A 30 -3.29 3.43 15.39
C ALA A 30 -1.88 2.88 15.67
N HIS A 31 -1.52 2.70 16.95
CA HIS A 31 -0.25 2.07 17.32
C HIS A 31 -0.18 0.62 16.83
N THR A 32 -1.21 -0.20 17.10
CA THR A 32 -1.26 -1.58 16.62
C THR A 32 -1.18 -1.66 15.09
N ALA A 33 -1.91 -0.82 14.37
CA ALA A 33 -1.87 -0.77 12.92
C ALA A 33 -0.47 -0.38 12.40
N ASN A 34 0.18 0.61 13.01
CA ASN A 34 1.53 1.01 12.62
C ASN A 34 2.56 -0.10 12.86
N VAL A 35 2.45 -0.86 13.97
CA VAL A 35 3.32 -2.01 14.22
C VAL A 35 3.12 -3.10 13.16
N LEU A 36 1.86 -3.46 12.86
CA LEU A 36 1.56 -4.45 11.82
C LEU A 36 2.06 -4.02 10.44
N LEU A 37 1.86 -2.76 10.08
CA LEU A 37 2.34 -2.21 8.81
C LEU A 37 3.88 -2.11 8.76
N ALA A 38 4.54 -1.87 9.89
CA ALA A 38 6.01 -1.91 9.95
C ALA A 38 6.54 -3.33 9.67
N PHE A 39 5.92 -4.37 10.25
CA PHE A 39 6.23 -5.75 9.88
C PHE A 39 5.92 -6.03 8.41
N GLY A 40 4.79 -5.52 7.90
CA GLY A 40 4.44 -5.61 6.48
C GLY A 40 5.46 -4.97 5.55
N ALA A 41 6.05 -3.83 5.94
CA ALA A 41 7.10 -3.16 5.20
C ALA A 41 8.42 -3.96 5.19
N ILE A 42 8.78 -4.61 6.30
CA ILE A 42 9.93 -5.52 6.37
C ILE A 42 9.72 -6.73 5.46
N LEU A 43 8.50 -7.27 5.43
CA LEU A 43 8.11 -8.40 4.57
C LEU A 43 7.78 -7.98 3.13
N TRP A 44 7.97 -6.71 2.75
CA TRP A 44 7.63 -6.19 1.43
C TRP A 44 8.42 -6.85 0.29
N SER A 45 9.58 -7.46 0.59
CA SER A 45 10.35 -8.22 -0.39
C SER A 45 9.58 -9.41 -0.95
N PHE A 46 8.69 -10.02 -0.16
CA PHE A 46 7.92 -11.17 -0.59
C PHE A 46 6.96 -10.87 -1.75
N PRO A 47 6.04 -9.88 -1.67
CA PRO A 47 5.18 -9.54 -2.80
C PRO A 47 5.98 -9.01 -4.00
N VAL A 48 7.05 -8.25 -3.78
CA VAL A 48 7.91 -7.76 -4.88
C VAL A 48 8.54 -8.92 -5.64
N ALA A 49 9.16 -9.87 -4.94
CA ALA A 49 9.78 -11.04 -5.55
C ALA A 49 8.74 -11.94 -6.25
N ALA A 50 7.55 -12.10 -5.66
CA ALA A 50 6.45 -12.85 -6.29
C ALA A 50 6.02 -12.21 -7.63
N ILE A 51 5.87 -10.89 -7.69
CA ILE A 51 5.57 -10.19 -8.95
C ILE A 51 6.71 -10.40 -9.95
N GLN A 52 7.97 -10.21 -9.53
CA GLN A 52 9.10 -10.35 -10.43
C GLN A 52 9.24 -11.76 -11.02
N GLY A 53 8.92 -12.80 -10.24
CA GLY A 53 8.92 -14.19 -10.72
C GLY A 53 7.76 -14.53 -11.65
N VAL A 54 6.56 -14.01 -11.37
CA VAL A 54 5.35 -14.27 -12.18
C VAL A 54 5.30 -13.42 -13.45
N ALA A 55 5.84 -12.19 -13.41
CA ALA A 55 5.80 -11.24 -14.52
C ALA A 55 6.87 -11.51 -15.60
N GLN A 56 7.13 -12.79 -15.88
CA GLN A 56 7.97 -13.24 -16.99
C GLN A 56 7.12 -14.05 -17.96
N ILE A 57 7.36 -13.88 -19.26
CA ILE A 57 6.62 -14.57 -20.32
C ILE A 57 6.71 -16.08 -20.16
N ASP A 58 7.86 -16.63 -19.77
CA ASP A 58 8.02 -18.08 -19.56
C ASP A 58 7.11 -18.58 -18.43
N SER A 59 7.04 -17.83 -17.32
CA SER A 59 6.13 -18.09 -16.21
C SER A 59 4.66 -17.95 -16.62
N LEU A 60 4.33 -16.97 -17.46
CA LEU A 60 2.95 -16.74 -17.94
C LEU A 60 2.51 -17.78 -18.96
N ALA A 61 3.40 -18.20 -19.86
CA ALA A 61 3.14 -19.23 -20.86
C ALA A 61 2.96 -20.61 -20.22
N SER A 62 3.47 -20.82 -19.00
CA SER A 62 3.22 -22.04 -18.23
C SER A 62 1.78 -22.14 -17.69
N LEU A 63 1.02 -21.04 -17.71
CA LEU A 63 -0.37 -21.01 -17.25
C LEU A 63 -1.33 -21.43 -18.39
N PRO A 64 -2.31 -22.31 -18.09
CA PRO A 64 -3.26 -22.77 -19.10
C PRO A 64 -4.09 -21.59 -19.64
N GLY A 65 -4.05 -21.40 -20.96
CA GLY A 65 -4.75 -20.31 -21.67
C GLY A 65 -3.91 -19.08 -22.01
N LEU A 66 -2.65 -19.03 -21.59
CA LEU A 66 -1.71 -17.93 -21.88
C LEU A 66 -0.52 -18.36 -22.76
N GLU A 67 -0.52 -19.60 -23.23
CA GLU A 67 0.50 -20.18 -24.14
C GLU A 67 0.73 -19.33 -25.38
N TRP A 68 -0.33 -18.68 -25.90
CA TRP A 68 -0.26 -17.82 -27.08
C TRP A 68 0.66 -16.59 -26.91
N ILE A 69 0.95 -16.16 -25.68
CA ILE A 69 1.78 -14.97 -25.42
C ILE A 69 3.23 -15.20 -25.91
N ALA A 70 3.71 -16.45 -25.85
CA ALA A 70 5.04 -16.81 -26.32
C ALA A 70 5.17 -16.72 -27.86
N ASP A 71 4.06 -16.95 -28.57
CA ASP A 71 4.05 -17.08 -30.03
C ASP A 71 3.71 -15.77 -30.77
N ILE A 72 3.01 -14.84 -30.14
CA ILE A 72 2.45 -13.66 -30.82
C ILE A 72 3.48 -12.58 -31.15
N GLY A 73 4.54 -12.44 -30.37
CA GLY A 73 5.50 -11.37 -30.54
C GLY A 73 6.91 -11.90 -30.60
N GLY A 74 7.59 -11.70 -31.73
CA GLY A 74 8.98 -12.13 -31.91
C GLY A 74 9.94 -11.59 -30.83
N PRO A 75 11.25 -11.91 -30.90
CA PRO A 75 12.20 -11.74 -29.79
C PRO A 75 12.24 -10.34 -29.15
N ARG A 76 11.94 -9.28 -29.91
CA ARG A 76 11.88 -7.90 -29.42
C ARG A 76 10.66 -7.62 -28.53
N PHE A 77 9.52 -8.21 -28.84
CA PHE A 77 8.30 -8.07 -28.04
C PHE A 77 8.46 -8.79 -26.70
N ILE A 78 9.02 -10.00 -26.72
CA ILE A 78 9.30 -10.77 -25.50
C ILE A 78 10.23 -9.98 -24.57
N ALA A 79 11.31 -9.43 -25.11
CA ALA A 79 12.23 -8.59 -24.34
C ALA A 79 11.56 -7.32 -23.77
N PHE A 80 10.66 -6.70 -24.54
CA PHE A 80 9.89 -5.54 -24.08
C PHE A 80 8.97 -5.91 -22.91
N VAL A 81 8.13 -6.94 -23.07
CA VAL A 81 7.18 -7.36 -22.02
C VAL A 81 7.93 -7.80 -20.76
N ASN A 82 8.97 -8.63 -20.87
CA ASN A 82 9.75 -9.05 -19.71
C ASN A 82 10.43 -7.88 -18.97
N GLY A 83 10.77 -6.80 -19.69
CA GLY A 83 11.36 -5.61 -19.08
C GLY A 83 10.33 -4.71 -18.38
N TYR A 84 9.16 -4.50 -18.98
CA TYR A 84 8.17 -3.51 -18.50
C TYR A 84 7.05 -4.11 -17.66
N LEU A 85 6.66 -5.36 -17.89
CA LEU A 85 5.53 -6.00 -17.21
C LEU A 85 5.74 -6.07 -15.69
N PRO A 86 6.90 -6.49 -15.15
CA PRO A 86 7.12 -6.51 -13.70
C PRO A 86 6.98 -5.11 -13.09
N VAL A 87 7.48 -4.09 -13.80
CA VAL A 87 7.46 -2.69 -13.35
C VAL A 87 6.02 -2.16 -13.28
N VAL A 88 5.22 -2.40 -14.32
CA VAL A 88 3.81 -1.97 -14.36
C VAL A 88 2.98 -2.73 -13.32
N ALA A 89 3.22 -4.03 -13.15
CA ALA A 89 2.53 -4.83 -12.14
C ALA A 89 2.85 -4.35 -10.72
N LEU A 90 4.12 -4.05 -10.44
CA LEU A 90 4.54 -3.49 -9.16
C LEU A 90 3.90 -2.11 -8.91
N LEU A 91 3.87 -1.24 -9.93
CA LEU A 91 3.21 0.06 -9.85
C LEU A 91 1.72 -0.08 -9.53
N GLY A 92 1.04 -1.08 -10.11
CA GLY A 92 -0.35 -1.40 -9.78
C GLY A 92 -0.55 -1.69 -8.29
N ILE A 93 0.31 -2.52 -7.68
CA ILE A 93 0.23 -2.79 -6.24
C ILE A 93 0.49 -1.53 -5.41
N ILE A 94 1.49 -0.73 -5.79
CA ILE A 94 1.82 0.51 -5.06
C ILE A 94 0.63 1.49 -5.09
N LEU A 95 -0.10 1.60 -6.19
CA LEU A 95 -1.30 2.44 -6.30
C LEU A 95 -2.46 1.97 -5.43
N ILE A 96 -2.51 0.67 -5.08
CA ILE A 96 -3.54 0.11 -4.20
C ILE A 96 -3.23 0.38 -2.71
N LEU A 97 -1.95 0.50 -2.33
CA LEU A 97 -1.53 0.78 -0.96
C LEU A 97 -2.22 1.98 -0.29
N PRO A 98 -2.30 3.19 -0.90
CA PRO A 98 -2.97 4.33 -0.27
C PRO A 98 -4.43 4.05 0.05
N ILE A 99 -5.13 3.28 -0.80
CA ILE A 99 -6.53 2.88 -0.57
C ILE A 99 -6.63 1.97 0.66
N ILE A 100 -5.70 1.02 0.82
CA ILE A 100 -5.62 0.15 1.99
C ILE A 100 -5.34 0.98 3.25
N PHE A 101 -4.38 1.91 3.19
CA PHE A 101 -4.03 2.74 4.34
C PHE A 101 -5.18 3.67 4.75
N GLU A 102 -5.92 4.22 3.78
CA GLU A 102 -7.13 4.99 4.05
C GLU A 102 -8.15 4.13 4.78
N TRP A 103 -8.43 2.93 4.26
CA TRP A 103 -9.38 2.03 4.88
C TRP A 103 -8.99 1.68 6.32
N ILE A 104 -7.71 1.42 6.59
CA ILE A 104 -7.19 1.18 7.94
C ILE A 104 -7.42 2.43 8.81
N SER A 105 -7.04 3.62 8.34
CA SER A 105 -7.14 4.84 9.14
C SER A 105 -8.57 5.30 9.41
N VAL A 106 -9.49 5.01 8.50
CA VAL A 106 -10.90 5.37 8.63
C VAL A 106 -11.68 4.34 9.43
N SER A 107 -11.60 3.06 9.04
CA SER A 107 -12.46 1.99 9.55
C SER A 107 -11.89 1.34 10.81
N TYR A 108 -10.56 1.17 10.86
CA TYR A 108 -9.91 0.54 12.00
C TYR A 108 -9.44 1.57 13.04
N GLU A 109 -8.73 2.62 12.65
CA GLU A 109 -8.19 3.57 13.64
C GLU A 109 -9.23 4.56 14.16
N LEU A 110 -10.33 4.72 13.41
CA LEU A 110 -11.40 5.66 13.71
C LEU A 110 -10.86 7.08 13.93
N ARG A 111 -9.95 7.54 13.05
CA ARG A 111 -9.40 8.89 13.13
C ARG A 111 -10.50 9.94 12.99
N LYS A 112 -10.34 11.04 13.73
CA LYS A 112 -11.36 12.08 13.89
C LYS A 112 -11.34 13.14 12.79
N THR A 113 -10.21 13.33 12.12
CA THR A 113 -10.04 14.34 11.07
C THR A 113 -9.53 13.73 9.77
N ARG A 114 -9.90 14.32 8.63
CA ARG A 114 -9.43 13.92 7.29
C ARG A 114 -7.94 14.19 7.15
N SER A 115 -7.49 15.35 7.65
CA SER A 115 -6.07 15.73 7.66
C SER A 115 -5.19 14.73 8.41
N ASP A 116 -5.67 14.16 9.51
CA ASP A 116 -4.93 13.14 10.26
C ASP A 116 -4.92 11.77 9.55
N VAL A 117 -6.00 11.43 8.83
CA VAL A 117 -6.04 10.26 7.94
C VAL A 117 -5.02 10.41 6.80
N GLU A 118 -5.03 11.55 6.11
CA GLU A 118 -4.09 11.84 5.02
C GLU A 118 -2.64 11.81 5.49
N ARG A 119 -2.34 12.41 6.65
CA ARG A 119 -1.02 12.36 7.26
C ARG A 119 -0.56 10.92 7.54
N ALA A 120 -1.46 10.07 8.02
CA ALA A 120 -1.17 8.66 8.28
C ALA A 120 -0.92 7.88 6.98
N ILE A 121 -1.73 8.11 5.94
CA ILE A 121 -1.56 7.51 4.61
C ILE A 121 -0.20 7.89 4.05
N LEU A 122 0.13 9.19 4.01
CA LEU A 122 1.39 9.70 3.48
C LEU A 122 2.60 9.14 4.23
N GLY A 123 2.53 9.11 5.57
CA GLY A 123 3.61 8.55 6.39
C GLY A 123 3.86 7.07 6.09
N ARG A 124 2.80 6.26 6.01
CA ARG A 124 2.91 4.82 5.68
C ARG A 124 3.41 4.59 4.27
N TYR A 125 2.84 5.33 3.32
CA TYR A 125 3.22 5.24 1.92
C TYR A 125 4.69 5.58 1.71
N PHE A 126 5.21 6.60 2.40
CA PHE A 126 6.63 6.92 2.39
C PHE A 126 7.51 5.74 2.83
N TYR A 127 7.17 5.08 3.94
CA TYR A 127 7.96 3.92 4.41
C TYR A 127 7.90 2.72 3.46
N TYR A 128 6.74 2.44 2.87
CA TYR A 128 6.62 1.38 1.87
C TYR A 128 7.38 1.73 0.58
N GLN A 129 7.37 3.00 0.15
CA GLN A 129 8.17 3.44 -0.99
C GLN A 129 9.67 3.31 -0.71
N LEU A 130 10.11 3.64 0.51
CA LEU A 130 11.50 3.47 0.93
C LEU A 130 11.91 1.98 0.92
N ALA A 131 11.07 1.11 1.48
CA ALA A 131 11.27 -0.33 1.45
C ALA A 131 11.33 -0.85 0.01
N ASN A 132 10.42 -0.39 -0.84
CA ASN A 132 10.40 -0.75 -2.25
C ASN A 132 11.69 -0.35 -2.97
N ILE A 133 12.13 0.90 -2.83
CA ILE A 133 13.38 1.39 -3.44
C ILE A 133 14.56 0.56 -2.93
N TYR A 134 14.64 0.33 -1.62
CA TYR A 134 15.69 -0.50 -1.03
C TYR A 134 15.75 -1.87 -1.71
N ILE A 135 14.65 -2.62 -1.71
CA ILE A 135 14.57 -3.97 -2.30
C ILE A 135 14.88 -3.99 -3.81
N THR A 136 14.46 -2.96 -4.56
CA THR A 136 14.66 -2.94 -6.02
C THR A 136 16.06 -2.50 -6.44
N VAL A 137 16.77 -1.74 -5.59
CA VAL A 137 18.08 -1.16 -5.92
C VAL A 137 19.23 -2.01 -5.37
N THR A 138 19.06 -2.66 -4.22
CA THR A 138 20.04 -3.58 -3.63
C THR A 138 19.87 -5.00 -4.15
#